data_AF-A0A1H6X1D4-F1
#
_entry.id   AF-A0A1H6X1D4-F1
#
_cell.length_a   1.000
_cell.length_b   1.000
_cell.length_c   1.000
_cell.angle_alpha   90.00
_cell.angle_beta   90.00
_cell.angle_gamma   90.00
#
_symmetry.space_group_name_H-M   'P 1'
#
loop_
_entity.id
_entity.type
_entity.pdbx_description
1 polymer ?
#
loop_
_entity_poly.entity_id
_entity_poly.type
_entity_poly.pdbx_seq_one_letter_code
_entity_poly.pdbx_strand_id
1 'polypeptide(L)' 'MKSLLLSLILVFAFSCSSSDDVNPSSGGCGTHSGHSLILGLKGGCYYLNGNGNKTYVSRSECNC' A
#
# COMPACT_ATOMS: atom_id res chain seq x y z
N MET A 1 -36.78 31.47 -17.68
CA MET A 1 -35.40 31.30 -18.16
C MET A 1 -34.59 30.88 -16.95
N LYS A 2 -34.73 29.61 -16.59
CA LYS A 2 -34.39 29.06 -15.28
C LYS A 2 -33.06 28.33 -15.44
N SER A 3 -32.05 28.83 -14.71
CA SER A 3 -30.81 28.18 -14.32
C SER A 3 -30.69 26.70 -14.70
N LEU A 4 -30.06 26.42 -15.84
CA LEU A 4 -29.81 25.05 -16.33
C LEU A 4 -28.35 24.87 -16.77
N LEU A 5 -27.42 25.56 -16.08
CA LEU A 5 -25.98 25.57 -16.41
C LEU A 5 -25.07 25.33 -15.20
N LEU A 6 -25.56 24.72 -14.12
CA LEU A 6 -24.80 24.51 -12.87
C LEU A 6 -24.48 23.04 -12.55
N SER A 7 -24.74 22.09 -13.47
CA SER A 7 -24.67 20.66 -13.15
C SER A 7 -23.41 19.92 -13.66
N LEU A 8 -22.37 20.61 -14.15
CA LEU A 8 -21.20 19.95 -14.77
C LEU A 8 -19.90 19.97 -13.91
N ILE A 9 -20.00 20.14 -12.59
CA ILE A 9 -18.82 20.18 -11.70
C ILE A 9 -18.81 19.02 -10.68
N LEU A 10 -19.78 18.10 -10.71
CA LEU A 10 -19.88 17.03 -9.70
C LEU A 10 -19.13 15.72 -10.04
N VAL A 11 -18.34 15.66 -11.11
CA VAL A 11 -17.72 14.40 -11.57
C VAL A 11 -16.20 14.33 -11.35
N PHE A 12 -15.58 15.36 -10.78
CA PHE A 12 -14.12 15.37 -10.53
C PHE A 12 -13.67 14.74 -9.20
N ALA A 13 -14.60 14.20 -8.40
CA ALA A 13 -14.27 13.53 -7.15
C ALA A 13 -14.07 12.01 -7.30
N PHE A 14 -13.53 11.56 -8.43
CA PHE A 14 -12.92 10.22 -8.53
C PHE A 14 -11.58 10.26 -7.76
N SER A 15 -11.67 10.48 -6.45
CA SER A 15 -10.55 10.26 -5.53
C SER A 15 -10.21 8.78 -5.60
N CYS A 16 -9.01 8.48 -6.08
CA CYS A 16 -8.46 7.14 -5.99
C CYS A 16 -8.25 6.84 -4.50
N SER A 17 -9.15 6.07 -3.90
CA SER A 17 -8.84 5.35 -2.66
C SER A 17 -8.06 4.10 -3.05
N SER A 18 -6.73 4.19 -3.05
CA SER A 18 -5.90 3.00 -2.94
C SER A 18 -6.01 2.50 -1.51
N SER A 19 -7.07 1.74 -1.24
CA SER A 19 -7.11 0.86 -0.08
C SER A 19 -6.11 -0.25 -0.36
N ASP A 20 -4.87 -0.05 0.07
CA ASP A 20 -3.92 -1.14 0.21
C ASP A 20 -4.45 -2.02 1.34
N ASP A 21 -5.39 -2.91 1.01
CA ASP A 21 -5.75 -4.05 1.83
C ASP A 21 -4.48 -4.90 1.95
N VAL A 22 -3.60 -4.53 2.90
CA VAL A 22 -2.59 -5.42 3.47
C VAL A 22 -3.40 -6.46 4.21
N ASN A 23 -3.95 -7.40 3.46
CA ASN A 23 -4.17 -8.74 3.92
C ASN A 23 -2.80 -9.37 3.77
N PRO A 24 -1.97 -9.44 4.84
CA PRO A 24 -0.76 -10.23 4.77
C PRO A 24 -1.27 -11.65 4.58
N SER A 25 -1.41 -12.08 3.32
CA SER A 25 -1.40 -13.49 3.00
C SER A 25 -0.24 -14.04 3.79
N SER A 26 -0.58 -14.93 4.68
CA SER A 26 0.17 -15.45 5.82
C SER A 26 1.42 -16.25 5.41
N GLY A 27 2.00 -15.99 4.24
CA GLY A 27 3.33 -16.37 3.84
C GLY A 27 4.26 -15.19 4.00
N GLY A 28 4.93 -15.09 5.16
CA GLY A 28 5.98 -14.10 5.37
C GLY A 28 7.04 -14.21 4.28
N CYS A 29 7.43 -13.07 3.71
CA CYS A 29 8.41 -12.97 2.62
C CYS A 29 9.86 -13.16 3.10
N GLY A 30 10.09 -14.05 4.06
CA GLY A 30 11.35 -14.20 4.77
C GLY A 30 11.44 -13.40 6.07
N THR A 31 12.66 -13.34 6.60
CA THR A 31 12.96 -12.70 7.89
C THR A 31 14.26 -11.91 7.78
N HIS A 32 14.25 -10.66 8.25
CA HIS A 32 15.43 -9.81 8.31
C HIS A 32 15.64 -9.37 9.76
N SER A 33 16.80 -9.68 10.35
CA SER A 33 17.14 -9.25 11.71
C SER A 33 16.07 -9.58 12.76
N GLY A 34 15.41 -10.75 12.62
CA GLY A 34 14.32 -11.19 13.50
C GLY A 34 12.94 -10.60 13.18
N HIS A 35 12.83 -9.76 12.15
CA HIS A 35 11.56 -9.19 11.70
C HIS A 35 10.99 -9.93 10.51
N SER A 36 9.70 -10.26 10.55
CA SER A 36 8.98 -10.81 9.40
C SER A 36 8.86 -9.78 8.28
N LEU A 37 9.16 -10.22 7.07
CA LEU A 37 9.08 -9.40 5.87
C LEU A 37 7.69 -9.50 5.23
N ILE A 38 7.23 -8.37 4.71
CA ILE A 38 5.93 -8.19 4.06
C ILE A 38 6.19 -7.75 2.61
N LEU A 39 5.50 -8.37 1.64
CA LEU A 39 5.57 -7.96 0.25
C LEU A 39 4.88 -6.60 0.08
N GLY A 40 5.61 -5.63 -0.44
CA GLY A 40 5.06 -4.36 -0.89
C GLY A 40 4.50 -4.46 -2.31
N LEU A 41 3.55 -3.59 -2.62
CA LEU A 41 2.81 -3.57 -3.90
C LEU A 41 3.70 -3.45 -5.13
N LYS A 42 4.87 -2.82 -4.99
CA LYS A 42 5.85 -2.62 -6.06
C LYS A 42 6.86 -3.77 -6.17
N GLY A 43 6.64 -4.87 -5.45
CA GLY A 43 7.47 -6.08 -5.49
C GLY A 43 8.76 -6.05 -4.65
N GLY A 44 8.91 -5.06 -3.76
CA GLY A 44 9.98 -5.04 -2.75
C GLY A 44 9.41 -5.42 -1.37
N CYS A 45 10.25 -5.90 -0.46
CA CYS A 45 9.81 -6.29 0.89
C CYS A 45 10.18 -5.25 1.92
N TYR A 46 9.39 -5.20 2.99
CA TYR A 46 9.64 -4.34 4.12
C TYR A 46 9.24 -5.04 5.42
N TYR A 47 9.78 -4.54 6.54
CA TYR A 47 9.26 -4.84 7.88
C TYR A 47 8.83 -3.54 8.56
N LEU A 48 8.08 -3.65 9.66
CA LEU A 48 7.77 -2.51 10.52
C LEU A 48 8.81 -2.44 11.65
N ASN A 49 9.51 -1.31 11.76
CA ASN A 49 10.46 -1.10 12.84
C ASN A 49 9.74 -0.79 14.17
N GLY A 50 10.49 -0.62 15.26
CA GLY A 50 9.93 -0.35 16.59
C GLY A 50 9.12 0.95 16.69
N ASN A 51 9.24 1.86 15.73
CA ASN A 51 8.45 3.09 15.64
C ASN A 51 7.21 2.93 14.73
N GLY A 52 6.95 1.73 14.20
CA GLY A 52 5.84 1.46 13.28
C GLY A 52 6.08 1.91 11.84
N ASN A 53 7.31 2.33 11.50
CA ASN A 53 7.63 2.77 10.14
C ASN A 53 8.05 1.60 9.25
N LYS A 54 7.73 1.68 7.95
CA LYS A 54 8.17 0.70 6.95
C LYS A 54 9.67 0.87 6.68
N THR A 55 10.43 -0.18 6.93
CA THR A 55 11.84 -0.29 6.52
C THR A 55 11.94 -1.30 5.40
N TYR A 56 12.32 -0.84 4.21
CA TYR A 56 12.51 -1.71 3.05
C TYR A 56 13.85 -2.45 3.12
N VAL A 57 13.85 -3.68 2.63
CA VAL A 57 15.04 -4.54 2.54
C VAL A 57 15.36 -4.88 1.08
N SER A 58 16.51 -5.50 0.86
CA SER A 58 16.91 -5.92 -0.48
C SER A 58 15.94 -6.96 -1.03
N ARG A 59 15.65 -6.89 -2.34
CA ARG A 59 14.73 -7.85 -2.99
C ARG A 59 15.22 -9.30 -2.93
N SER A 60 16.54 -9.51 -2.76
CA SER A 60 17.13 -10.83 -2.53
C SER A 60 16.72 -11.46 -1.20
N GLU A 61 16.25 -10.65 -0.25
CA GLU A 61 15.77 -11.11 1.06
C GLU A 61 14.26 -11.39 1.04
N CYS A 62 13.56 -10.94 -0.01
CA CYS A 62 12.19 -11.35 -0.29
C CYS A 62 12.17 -12.81 -0.70
N ASN A 63 11.87 -13.70 0.25
CA ASN A 63 11.70 -15.12 -0.02
C ASN A 63 10.21 -15.51 0.04
N CYS A 64 9.45 -14.82 -0.81
CA CYS A 64 8.11 -15.18 -1.23
C CYS A 64 8.14 -15.53 -2.73
#